data_AF-A0A1G8BS53-F1
#
_entry.id   AF-A0A1G8BS53-F1
#
_cell.length_a   1.000
_cell.length_b   1.000
_cell.length_c   1.000
_cell.angle_alpha   90.00
_cell.angle_beta   90.00
_cell.angle_gamma   90.00
#
_symmetry.space_group_name_H-M   'P 1'
#
loop_
_entity.id
_entity.type
_entity.pdbx_description
1 polymer ?
#
loop_
_entity_poly.entity_id
_entity_poly.type
_entity_poly.pdbx_seq_one_letter_code
_entity_poly.pdbx_strand_id
1 'polypeptide(L)'
;MISVASYDDQGTGTRDGAVSGFSSRGAAADSSTWPDISAPGENITSSCRLHLPIRATGLDPRHGPGLLDLGTFNTISGTSMAAPHVAGIVAQLFQSKPSATPAEIEHALKSTAHKHGTGYQPAGPHTSSYDKGTGLVDVVAAVNAP
;
A
#
# COMPACT_ATOMS: atom_id res chain seq x y z
N MET A 1 -13.63 2.42 -5.67
CA MET A 1 -12.84 1.39 -4.94
C MET A 1 -11.39 1.64 -5.27
N ILE A 2 -10.45 1.45 -4.33
CA ILE A 2 -9.02 1.66 -4.58
C ILE A 2 -8.33 0.30 -4.56
N SER A 3 -7.79 -0.10 -5.69
CA SER A 3 -6.98 -1.31 -5.89
C SER A 3 -5.50 -1.02 -5.60
N VAL A 4 -4.85 -1.90 -4.84
CA VAL A 4 -3.52 -1.62 -4.27
C VAL A 4 -2.53 -2.71 -4.65
N ALA A 5 -1.44 -2.31 -5.31
CA ALA A 5 -0.28 -3.15 -5.58
C ALA A 5 0.65 -3.23 -4.36
N SER A 6 1.36 -4.35 -4.21
CA SER A 6 2.35 -4.54 -3.16
C SER A 6 3.69 -3.94 -3.56
N TYR A 7 4.26 -3.13 -2.68
CA TYR A 7 5.60 -2.55 -2.79
C TYR A 7 6.52 -3.15 -1.72
N ASP A 8 7.78 -3.38 -2.09
CA ASP A 8 8.84 -3.90 -1.24
C ASP A 8 9.94 -2.84 -1.10
N ASP A 9 10.13 -2.35 0.12
CA ASP A 9 11.17 -1.39 0.47
C ASP A 9 12.54 -2.06 0.71
N GLN A 10 12.63 -3.39 0.55
CA GLN A 10 13.82 -4.20 0.81
C GLN A 10 14.32 -4.08 2.26
N GLY A 11 13.45 -3.72 3.21
CA GLY A 11 13.82 -3.49 4.61
C GLY A 11 14.68 -2.25 4.84
N THR A 12 14.76 -1.34 3.86
CA THR A 12 15.60 -0.14 3.96
C THR A 12 14.88 1.04 4.62
N GLY A 13 13.55 1.02 4.68
CA GLY A 13 12.74 2.19 5.08
C GLY A 13 12.82 3.37 4.10
N THR A 14 13.41 3.17 2.93
CA THR A 14 13.52 4.18 1.86
C THR A 14 12.45 3.97 0.78
N ARG A 15 12.39 4.89 -0.18
CA ARG A 15 11.50 4.79 -1.35
C ARG A 15 12.20 4.25 -2.61
N ASP A 16 13.39 3.65 -2.45
CA ASP A 16 14.22 3.12 -3.54
C ASP A 16 13.94 1.63 -3.86
N GLY A 17 12.81 1.12 -3.37
CA GLY A 17 12.34 -0.24 -3.58
C GLY A 17 11.59 -0.42 -4.90
N ALA A 18 10.86 -1.54 -4.99
CA ALA A 18 10.18 -1.94 -6.21
C ALA A 18 8.81 -2.58 -5.92
N VAL A 19 8.03 -2.81 -6.97
CA VAL A 19 6.81 -3.63 -6.86
C VAL A 19 7.19 -5.07 -6.49
N SER A 20 6.49 -5.65 -5.53
CA SER A 20 6.68 -7.05 -5.11
C SER A 20 6.49 -8.01 -6.27
N GLY A 21 7.32 -9.05 -6.35
CA GLY A 21 7.26 -10.04 -7.43
C GLY A 21 5.89 -10.70 -7.58
N PHE A 22 5.25 -11.03 -6.45
CA PHE A 22 3.92 -11.66 -6.37
C PHE A 22 2.76 -10.70 -6.63
N SER A 23 2.98 -9.38 -6.68
CA SER A 23 1.89 -8.44 -6.89
C SER A 23 1.25 -8.68 -8.26
N SER A 24 -0.08 -8.82 -8.28
CA SER A 24 -0.84 -8.87 -9.53
C SER A 24 -0.61 -7.60 -10.33
N ARG A 25 -0.63 -7.75 -11.66
CA ARG A 25 -0.42 -6.68 -12.63
C ARG A 25 -1.64 -6.61 -13.55
N GLY A 26 -2.04 -5.41 -13.94
CA GLY A 26 -3.06 -5.21 -14.96
C GLY A 26 -2.58 -5.64 -16.34
N ALA A 27 -3.49 -5.73 -17.30
CA ALA A 27 -3.13 -5.95 -18.69
C ALA A 27 -2.48 -4.68 -19.25
N ALA A 28 -1.24 -4.76 -19.72
CA ALA A 28 -0.48 -3.59 -20.18
C ALA A 28 -1.16 -2.78 -21.31
N ALA A 29 -2.06 -3.41 -22.08
CA ALA A 29 -2.83 -2.76 -23.14
C ALA A 29 -4.18 -2.18 -22.67
N ASP A 30 -4.58 -2.39 -21.42
CA ASP A 30 -5.87 -1.96 -20.88
C ASP A 30 -5.71 -1.34 -19.49
N SER A 31 -5.67 0.00 -19.46
CA SER A 31 -5.50 0.78 -18.25
C SER A 31 -6.66 0.68 -17.26
N SER A 32 -7.82 0.15 -17.66
CA SER A 32 -8.94 -0.06 -16.74
C SER A 32 -8.71 -1.19 -15.73
N THR A 33 -7.71 -2.05 -16.01
CA THR A 33 -7.35 -3.21 -15.17
C THR A 33 -6.16 -2.96 -14.26
N TRP A 34 -5.53 -1.79 -14.36
CA TRP A 34 -4.31 -1.46 -13.63
C TRP A 34 -4.64 -1.20 -12.15
N PRO A 35 -3.72 -1.50 -11.23
CA PRO A 35 -3.88 -1.06 -9.86
C PRO A 35 -3.94 0.47 -9.80
N ASP A 36 -4.65 1.01 -8.82
CA ASP A 36 -4.79 2.45 -8.65
C ASP A 36 -3.52 3.08 -8.06
N ILE A 37 -2.91 2.39 -7.10
CA ILE A 37 -1.75 2.85 -6.33
C ILE A 37 -0.98 1.64 -5.79
N SER A 38 0.22 1.88 -5.25
CA SER A 38 1.01 0.89 -4.53
C SER A 38 1.28 1.33 -3.09
N ALA A 39 1.43 0.36 -2.18
CA ALA A 39 1.76 0.59 -0.78
C ALA A 39 2.60 -0.57 -0.23
N PRO A 40 3.33 -0.39 0.89
CA PRO A 40 4.12 -1.45 1.49
C PRO A 40 3.29 -2.70 1.74
N GLY A 41 3.71 -3.81 1.15
CA GLY A 41 3.00 -5.10 1.26
C GLY A 41 3.91 -6.30 1.38
N GLU A 42 5.23 -6.12 1.28
CA GLU A 42 6.22 -7.18 1.47
C GLU A 42 6.94 -7.01 2.80
N ASN A 43 7.15 -8.13 3.51
CA ASN A 43 7.81 -8.18 4.81
C ASN A 43 7.16 -7.27 5.87
N ILE A 44 5.83 -7.21 5.87
CA ILE A 44 5.08 -6.36 6.81
C ILE A 44 4.93 -7.08 8.15
N THR A 45 5.55 -6.52 9.19
CA THR A 45 5.32 -6.95 10.57
C THR A 45 4.05 -6.30 11.12
N SER A 46 3.06 -7.11 11.49
CA SER A 46 1.82 -6.62 12.11
C SER A 46 1.31 -7.58 13.18
N SER A 47 0.31 -7.12 13.93
CA SER A 47 -0.30 -7.89 15.01
C SER A 47 -0.88 -9.20 14.49
N CYS A 48 -0.54 -10.31 15.12
CA CYS A 48 -0.97 -11.65 14.78
C CYS A 48 -1.31 -12.41 16.06
N ARG A 49 -2.61 -12.58 16.35
CA ARG A 49 -3.04 -13.31 17.55
C ARG A 49 -2.73 -14.81 17.39
N LEU A 50 -2.26 -15.44 18.46
CA LEU A 50 -1.80 -16.83 18.48
C LEU A 50 -2.79 -17.87 17.90
N HIS A 51 -4.10 -17.61 18.00
CA HIS A 51 -5.15 -18.55 17.60
C HIS A 51 -5.72 -18.29 16.20
N LEU A 52 -5.23 -17.30 15.46
CA LEU A 52 -5.74 -17.01 14.12
C LEU A 52 -5.04 -17.88 13.06
N PRO A 53 -5.79 -18.48 12.11
CA PRO A 53 -5.20 -19.31 11.06
C PRO A 53 -4.13 -18.61 10.22
N ILE A 54 -4.26 -17.29 10.03
CA ILE A 54 -3.29 -16.48 9.28
C ILE A 54 -1.89 -16.49 9.90
N ARG A 55 -1.74 -16.91 11.17
CA ARG A 55 -0.42 -17.09 11.80
C ARG A 55 0.40 -18.22 11.19
N ALA A 56 -0.26 -19.17 10.53
CA ALA A 56 0.43 -20.23 9.79
C ALA A 56 1.07 -19.72 8.49
N THR A 57 0.76 -18.49 8.05
CA THR A 57 1.42 -17.84 6.91
C THR A 57 2.57 -16.96 7.39
N GLY A 58 3.56 -16.69 6.54
CA GLY A 58 4.78 -15.93 6.90
C GLY A 58 5.82 -16.72 7.70
N LEU A 59 5.37 -17.57 8.64
CA LEU A 59 6.22 -18.40 9.52
C LEU A 59 7.34 -17.61 10.24
N ASP A 60 7.12 -16.31 10.48
CA ASP A 60 8.08 -15.40 11.10
C ASP A 60 7.45 -14.69 12.32
N PRO A 61 7.13 -15.42 13.41
CA PRO A 61 6.53 -14.84 14.59
C PRO A 61 7.49 -13.87 15.27
N ARG A 62 6.99 -12.69 15.64
CA ARG A 62 7.74 -11.62 16.32
C ARG A 62 7.13 -11.29 17.68
N HIS A 63 7.97 -10.81 18.58
CA HIS A 63 7.52 -10.18 19.82
C HIS A 63 7.01 -8.78 19.53
N GLY A 64 5.93 -8.39 20.20
CA GLY A 64 5.43 -7.01 20.14
C GLY A 64 6.20 -6.07 21.06
N PRO A 65 5.80 -4.79 21.10
CA PRO A 65 6.48 -3.77 21.88
C PRO A 65 6.30 -3.92 23.40
N GLY A 66 5.27 -4.62 23.87
CA GLY A 66 5.02 -4.86 25.29
C GLY A 66 5.84 -6.03 25.86
N LEU A 67 6.18 -5.95 27.15
CA LEU A 67 6.92 -7.02 27.86
C LEU A 67 6.22 -8.39 27.79
N LEU A 68 4.89 -8.39 27.68
CA LEU A 68 4.07 -9.60 27.64
C LEU A 68 3.60 -9.96 26.21
N ASP A 69 4.03 -9.21 25.20
CA ASP A 69 3.64 -9.40 23.80
C ASP A 69 4.48 -10.51 23.12
N LEU A 70 4.45 -11.71 23.70
CA LEU A 70 5.26 -12.81 23.22
C LEU A 70 4.61 -13.51 22.02
N GLY A 71 5.16 -13.32 20.82
CA GLY A 71 4.66 -13.95 19.60
C GLY A 71 3.30 -13.41 19.15
N THR A 72 2.97 -12.17 19.54
CA THR A 72 1.72 -11.49 19.19
C THR A 72 1.82 -10.72 17.87
N PHE A 73 2.96 -10.80 17.17
CA PHE A 73 3.20 -10.23 15.85
C PHE A 73 3.71 -11.32 14.89
N ASN A 74 3.60 -11.05 13.59
CA ASN A 74 4.11 -11.91 12.53
C ASN A 74 4.49 -11.04 11.32
N THR A 75 5.51 -11.46 10.58
CA THR A 75 5.88 -10.83 9.31
C THR A 75 5.24 -11.60 8.16
N ILE A 76 4.41 -10.92 7.36
CA ILE A 76 3.70 -11.54 6.24
C ILE A 76 3.79 -10.62 5.01
N SER A 77 3.87 -11.23 3.84
CA SER A 77 3.86 -10.53 2.55
C SER A 77 2.56 -10.80 1.79
N GLY A 78 2.03 -9.76 1.13
CA GLY A 78 0.85 -9.85 0.29
C GLY A 78 0.25 -8.48 -0.04
N THR A 79 -0.52 -8.40 -1.13
CA THR A 79 -1.39 -7.24 -1.38
C THR A 79 -2.44 -7.07 -0.26
N SER A 80 -2.78 -8.16 0.44
CA SER A 80 -3.56 -8.14 1.69
C SER A 80 -2.93 -7.32 2.81
N MET A 81 -1.62 -7.04 2.76
CA MET A 81 -0.91 -6.16 3.70
C MET A 81 -0.78 -4.73 3.14
N ALA A 82 -0.70 -4.57 1.82
CA ALA A 82 -0.72 -3.25 1.18
C ALA A 82 -2.09 -2.55 1.30
N ALA A 83 -3.19 -3.30 1.14
CA ALA A 83 -4.55 -2.78 1.25
C ALA A 83 -4.86 -2.09 2.60
N PRO A 84 -4.57 -2.70 3.78
CA PRO A 84 -4.81 -2.04 5.07
C PRO A 84 -3.90 -0.83 5.32
N HIS A 85 -2.70 -0.75 4.70
CA HIS A 85 -1.91 0.49 4.73
C HIS A 85 -2.70 1.64 4.08
N VAL A 86 -3.22 1.43 2.86
CA VAL A 86 -4.02 2.45 2.18
C VAL A 86 -5.31 2.75 2.94
N ALA A 87 -5.98 1.76 3.52
CA ALA A 87 -7.18 1.98 4.33
C ALA A 87 -6.90 2.87 5.55
N GLY A 88 -5.78 2.64 6.26
CA GLY A 88 -5.35 3.49 7.37
C GLY A 88 -5.04 4.92 6.93
N ILE A 89 -4.41 5.09 5.78
CA ILE A 89 -4.11 6.40 5.18
C ILE A 89 -5.40 7.13 4.83
N VAL A 90 -6.36 6.46 4.17
CA VAL A 90 -7.69 7.01 3.87
C VAL A 90 -8.39 7.49 5.13
N ALA A 91 -8.32 6.72 6.23
CA ALA A 91 -8.90 7.14 7.51
C ALA A 91 -8.23 8.42 8.05
N GLN A 92 -6.91 8.55 7.96
CA GLN A 92 -6.19 9.76 8.35
C GLN A 92 -6.56 10.97 7.47
N LEU A 93 -6.74 10.77 6.16
CA LEU A 93 -7.16 11.83 5.26
C LEU A 93 -8.59 12.32 5.59
N PHE A 94 -9.53 11.41 5.86
CA PHE A 94 -10.86 11.80 6.34
C PHE A 94 -10.82 12.46 7.71
N GLN A 95 -9.91 12.05 8.61
CA GLN A 95 -9.73 12.74 9.88
C GLN A 95 -9.23 14.18 9.69
N SER A 96 -8.32 14.40 8.74
CA SER A 96 -7.79 15.74 8.44
C SER A 96 -8.76 16.61 7.66
N LYS A 97 -9.59 16.02 6.79
CA LYS A 97 -10.57 16.73 5.94
C LYS A 97 -11.94 16.04 6.04
N PRO A 98 -12.70 16.24 7.14
CA PRO A 98 -13.94 15.49 7.40
C PRO A 98 -15.06 15.72 6.37
N SER A 99 -15.02 16.84 5.64
CA SER A 99 -15.97 17.17 4.57
C SER A 99 -15.55 16.65 3.19
N ALA A 100 -14.35 16.07 3.06
CA ALA A 100 -13.88 15.53 1.80
C ALA A 100 -14.78 14.38 1.33
N THR A 101 -14.99 14.31 0.03
CA THR A 101 -15.68 13.21 -0.62
C THR A 101 -14.71 12.05 -0.88
N PRO A 102 -15.20 10.81 -1.05
CA PRO A 102 -14.34 9.70 -1.45
C PRO A 102 -13.56 9.96 -2.75
N ALA A 103 -14.13 10.72 -3.70
CA ALA A 103 -13.47 11.08 -4.95
C ALA A 103 -12.30 12.05 -4.74
N GLU A 104 -12.44 13.03 -3.83
CA GLU A 104 -11.36 13.95 -3.47
C GLU A 104 -10.21 13.21 -2.77
N ILE A 105 -10.53 12.25 -1.89
CA ILE A 105 -9.52 11.40 -1.23
C ILE A 105 -8.79 10.52 -2.24
N GLU A 106 -9.52 9.88 -3.16
CA GLU A 106 -8.93 9.07 -4.22
C GLU A 106 -8.04 9.92 -5.14
N HIS A 107 -8.51 11.11 -5.51
CA HIS A 107 -7.74 12.05 -6.31
C HIS A 107 -6.45 12.48 -5.60
N ALA A 108 -6.53 12.87 -4.32
CA ALA A 108 -5.38 13.26 -3.52
C ALA A 108 -4.33 12.15 -3.44
N LEU A 109 -4.74 10.90 -3.23
CA LEU A 109 -3.84 9.74 -3.22
C LEU A 109 -3.15 9.54 -4.57
N LYS A 110 -3.92 9.55 -5.66
CA LYS A 110 -3.42 9.28 -7.02
C LYS A 110 -2.55 10.40 -7.58
N SER A 111 -2.85 11.66 -7.28
CA SER A 111 -2.12 12.82 -7.80
C SER A 111 -0.80 13.07 -7.08
N THR A 112 -0.67 12.61 -5.84
CA THR A 112 0.51 12.87 -4.98
C THR A 112 1.42 11.66 -4.79
N ALA A 113 1.05 10.49 -5.32
CA ALA A 113 1.83 9.27 -5.23
C ALA A 113 3.27 9.45 -5.74
N HIS A 114 4.23 8.91 -4.99
CA HIS A 114 5.64 8.92 -5.32
C HIS A 114 5.94 7.94 -6.46
N LYS A 115 6.55 8.42 -7.54
CA LYS A 115 6.94 7.59 -8.68
C LYS A 115 8.18 6.77 -8.34
N HIS A 116 8.10 5.45 -8.52
CA HIS A 116 9.23 4.54 -8.38
C HIS A 116 9.39 3.70 -9.65
N GLY A 117 10.65 3.48 -10.05
CA GLY A 117 10.98 2.81 -11.31
C GLY A 117 10.46 3.55 -12.55
N THR A 118 10.31 2.81 -13.65
CA THR A 118 9.91 3.34 -14.97
C THR A 118 8.58 2.74 -15.43
N GLY A 119 8.09 3.18 -16.60
CA GLY A 119 6.91 2.60 -17.24
C GLY A 119 5.59 3.26 -16.86
N TYR A 120 5.63 4.49 -16.36
CA TYR A 120 4.42 5.32 -16.21
C TYR A 120 3.98 5.86 -17.58
N GLN A 121 2.69 5.74 -17.87
CA GLN A 121 2.04 6.22 -19.09
C GLN A 121 0.79 7.04 -18.70
N PRO A 122 0.32 7.95 -19.57
CA PRO A 122 -0.95 8.65 -19.35
C PRO A 122 -2.11 7.65 -19.18
N ALA A 123 -2.89 7.81 -18.11
CA ALA A 123 -4.08 7.01 -17.81
C ALA A 123 -5.14 7.91 -17.15
N GLY A 124 -6.04 8.45 -17.97
CA GLY A 124 -7.00 9.46 -17.54
C GLY A 124 -6.29 10.75 -17.08
N PRO A 125 -6.65 11.32 -15.92
CA PRO A 125 -6.06 12.56 -15.40
C PRO A 125 -4.68 12.36 -14.72
N HIS A 126 -4.19 11.13 -14.63
CA HIS A 126 -2.94 10.79 -13.96
C HIS A 126 -1.95 10.10 -14.90
N THR A 127 -0.69 10.00 -14.47
CA THR A 127 0.24 9.00 -15.03
C THR A 127 0.19 7.75 -14.17
N SER A 128 0.07 6.58 -14.79
CA SER A 128 -0.08 5.30 -14.09
C SER A 128 0.74 4.22 -14.78
N SER A 129 0.87 3.06 -14.15
CA SER A 129 1.59 1.92 -14.68
C SER A 129 0.84 0.63 -14.37
N TYR A 130 0.94 -0.36 -15.25
CA TYR A 130 0.16 -1.59 -15.16
C TYR A 130 0.50 -2.46 -13.94
N ASP A 131 1.69 -2.30 -13.37
CA ASP A 131 2.18 -3.09 -12.23
C ASP A 131 2.08 -2.35 -10.88
N LYS A 132 2.18 -1.02 -10.87
CA LYS A 132 2.29 -0.20 -9.65
C LYS A 132 1.36 1.02 -9.57
N GLY A 133 0.46 1.16 -10.54
CA GLY A 133 -0.55 2.20 -10.56
C GLY A 133 0.06 3.58 -10.63
N THR A 134 -0.52 4.53 -9.90
CA THR A 134 -0.02 5.91 -9.84
C THR A 134 1.30 6.05 -9.07
N GLY A 135 1.77 5.02 -8.37
CA GLY A 135 3.03 5.04 -7.61
C GLY A 135 2.85 4.62 -6.16
N LEU A 136 3.90 4.82 -5.36
CA LEU A 136 3.90 4.54 -3.93
C LEU A 136 3.13 5.64 -3.20
N VAL A 137 2.19 5.26 -2.34
CA VAL A 137 1.40 6.23 -1.56
C VAL A 137 2.28 7.18 -0.75
N ASP A 138 1.93 8.48 -0.77
CA ASP A 138 2.57 9.52 0.04
C ASP A 138 1.52 10.25 0.88
N VAL A 139 1.44 9.89 2.16
CA VAL A 139 0.45 10.43 3.12
C VAL A 139 0.62 11.93 3.32
N VAL A 140 1.86 12.39 3.45
CA VAL A 140 2.16 13.80 3.75
C VAL A 140 1.80 14.66 2.55
N ALA A 141 2.12 14.21 1.33
CA ALA A 141 1.71 14.91 0.12
C ALA A 141 0.18 14.88 -0.07
N ALA A 142 -0.48 13.74 0.17
CA ALA A 142 -1.92 13.60 0.02
C ALA A 142 -2.73 14.46 1.01
N VAL A 143 -2.29 14.60 2.26
CA VAL A 143 -2.94 15.50 3.25
C VAL A 143 -2.90 16.95 2.76
N ASN A 144 -1.82 17.35 2.10
CA ASN A 144 -1.62 18.71 1.61
C ASN A 144 -2.15 18.95 0.19
N ALA A 145 -2.74 17.93 -0.46
CA ALA A 145 -3.37 18.09 -1.76
C ALA A 145 -4.52 19.11 -1.69
N PRO A 146 -4.68 19.96 -2.70
CA PRO A 146 -5.77 20.95 -2.74
C PRO A 146 -7.15 20.29 -2.74
#